data_AF-A0AA92H165-F1
#
_entry.id   AF-A0AA92H165-F1
#
_cell.length_a   1.000
_cell.length_b   1.000
_cell.length_c   1.000
_cell.angle_alpha   90.00
_cell.angle_beta   90.00
_cell.angle_gamma   90.00
#
_symmetry.space_group_name_H-M   'P 1'
#
loop_
_entity.id
_entity.type
_entity.pdbx_description
1 polymer ?
#
loop_
_entity_poly.entity_id
_entity_poly.type
_entity_poly.pdbx_seq_one_letter_code
_entity_poly.pdbx_strand_id
1 'polypeptide(L)'
;MTQIATEALPELMGLDSMRVWDTELAFAHLKGLGEADTKRTAERRLHSLDLLPAALSEHDLRDEHDRPANPLVLAWAIDQARKRRDRVLFAQIDSFSNGRPVLHANDARGARFWVPLPGTGSEAIHKALVALQHHVDKPIAVFPHGALVGATRAMASSQNIQFCLPAYQGVLPPKQHNAERSAELAHVPWLKRLEAESIYIIREAVAEAKNPVLLYSAGKDSDVMLHLVRKAFYPSTPPLPLLHIDTLWKFQELYLFRDSVAQESGMELLVYTNPQALEKHINPFDHGSALHTQITKTEGLKRALDHYRFDVVLGGARRDEEKSRAKERIFSPRPASHHWDPQAQRPELWSLYNSRQASGTSIRVFPLSNWTELDIWRYIQQENIDVAPLYFAKPRPVVMRPEMIMMVDDGRCRLLPDEKIQIRTVRFRSLGCYPLTGAQESDAQTVQAVIQELMHNSRSERHTRKIDTDNIDSMEKKKREGYF
;
A
#
# COMPACT_ATOMS: atom_id res chain seq x y z
N MET A 1 27.28 -42.07 53.64
CA MET A 1 25.82 -41.88 53.54
C MET A 1 25.60 -40.40 53.25
N THR A 2 25.16 -40.00 52.04
CA THR A 2 23.75 -39.92 51.58
C THR A 2 22.87 -39.12 52.55
N GLN A 3 22.02 -38.16 52.20
CA GLN A 3 21.53 -37.54 50.94
C GLN A 3 21.03 -36.11 51.32
N ILE A 4 20.83 -35.08 50.47
CA ILE A 4 20.91 -34.91 49.01
C ILE A 4 21.21 -33.41 48.70
N ALA A 5 21.49 -33.02 47.45
CA ALA A 5 21.53 -31.60 47.05
C ALA A 5 20.12 -31.10 46.70
N THR A 6 19.70 -29.96 47.25
CA THR A 6 18.46 -29.28 46.83
C THR A 6 18.71 -28.56 45.50
N GLU A 7 18.72 -29.30 44.40
CA GLU A 7 18.64 -28.70 43.06
C GLU A 7 17.33 -27.91 42.98
N ALA A 8 17.43 -26.59 42.84
CA ALA A 8 16.28 -25.77 42.54
C ALA A 8 15.70 -26.23 41.20
N LEU A 9 14.41 -26.59 41.18
CA LEU A 9 13.69 -26.85 39.94
C LEU A 9 13.94 -25.68 38.97
N PRO A 10 14.38 -25.94 37.73
CA PRO A 10 14.52 -24.87 36.75
C PRO A 10 13.21 -24.10 36.63
N GLU A 11 13.29 -22.78 36.44
CA GLU A 11 12.17 -21.83 36.47
C GLU A 11 10.99 -22.24 35.55
N LEU A 12 11.26 -23.03 34.51
CA LEU A 12 10.29 -23.57 33.55
C LEU A 12 10.38 -25.10 33.38
N MET A 13 10.91 -25.80 34.39
CA MET A 13 11.11 -27.27 34.41
C MET A 13 11.88 -27.85 33.21
N GLY A 14 12.70 -27.03 32.54
CA GLY A 14 13.47 -27.41 31.33
C GLY A 14 12.66 -27.40 30.03
N LEU A 15 11.39 -26.99 30.06
CA LEU A 15 10.51 -26.82 28.89
C LEU A 15 10.93 -25.64 27.98
N ASP A 16 11.91 -24.85 28.43
CA ASP A 16 12.57 -23.74 27.74
C ASP A 16 13.86 -24.15 26.99
N SER A 17 14.23 -25.43 27.05
CA SER A 17 15.42 -25.96 26.37
C SER A 17 15.28 -25.97 24.84
N MET A 18 16.40 -25.75 24.14
CA MET A 18 16.52 -25.49 22.69
C MET A 18 16.15 -26.71 21.81
N ARG A 19 14.87 -27.09 21.81
CA ARG A 19 14.27 -28.09 20.92
C ARG A 19 12.84 -27.69 20.56
N VAL A 20 12.23 -28.40 19.61
CA VAL A 20 10.79 -28.28 19.36
C VAL A 20 10.05 -29.03 20.46
N TRP A 21 8.99 -28.40 20.96
CA TRP A 21 8.09 -28.96 21.93
C TRP A 21 6.66 -28.98 21.39
N ASP A 22 5.90 -29.96 21.85
CA ASP A 22 4.45 -30.03 21.76
C ASP A 22 3.87 -30.54 23.09
N THR A 23 2.54 -30.65 23.18
CA THR A 23 1.87 -31.12 24.40
C THR A 23 2.15 -32.58 24.74
N GLU A 24 2.58 -33.42 23.79
CA GLU A 24 2.89 -34.82 24.04
C GLU A 24 4.31 -34.99 24.58
N LEU A 25 5.29 -34.30 24.00
CA LEU A 25 6.66 -34.22 24.51
C LEU A 25 6.71 -33.55 25.89
N ALA A 26 5.93 -32.49 26.10
CA ALA A 26 5.84 -31.84 27.41
C ALA A 26 5.16 -32.72 28.45
N PHE A 27 4.10 -33.47 28.08
CA PHE A 27 3.52 -34.47 28.97
C PHE A 27 4.53 -35.58 29.32
N ALA A 28 5.24 -36.14 28.35
CA ALA A 28 6.25 -37.17 28.59
C ALA A 28 7.39 -36.66 29.51
N HIS A 29 7.83 -35.42 29.30
CA HIS A 29 8.86 -34.76 30.12
C HIS A 29 8.39 -34.50 31.55
N LEU A 30 7.22 -33.87 31.73
CA LEU A 30 6.65 -33.60 33.05
C LEU A 30 6.33 -34.90 33.80
N LYS A 31 5.91 -35.96 33.10
CA LYS A 31 5.73 -37.29 33.70
C LYS A 31 7.06 -37.91 34.14
N GLY A 32 8.13 -37.73 33.37
CA GLY A 32 9.49 -38.14 33.76
C GLY A 32 10.01 -37.42 35.01
N LEU A 33 9.56 -36.18 35.25
CA LEU A 33 9.86 -35.40 36.46
C LEU A 33 8.91 -35.68 37.64
N GLY A 34 7.86 -36.49 37.46
CA GLY A 34 6.83 -36.73 38.49
C GLY A 34 5.84 -35.57 38.66
N GLU A 35 5.80 -34.61 37.74
CA GLU A 35 5.00 -33.39 37.82
C GLU A 35 3.63 -33.49 37.12
N ALA A 36 3.39 -34.56 36.36
CA ALA A 36 2.09 -34.84 35.74
C ALA A 36 1.87 -36.33 35.42
N ASP A 37 0.78 -36.93 35.95
CA ASP A 37 0.40 -38.32 35.66
C ASP A 37 -0.41 -38.48 34.37
N THR A 38 -1.16 -37.44 33.99
CA THR A 38 -2.08 -37.40 32.85
C THR A 38 -1.82 -36.19 31.95
N LYS A 39 -2.29 -36.25 30.68
CA LYS A 39 -2.24 -35.10 29.76
C LYS A 39 -2.91 -33.86 30.34
N ARG A 40 -4.10 -34.01 30.98
CA ARG A 40 -4.83 -32.91 31.62
C ARG A 40 -4.07 -32.26 32.78
N THR A 41 -3.33 -33.05 33.57
CA THR A 41 -2.47 -32.51 34.64
C THR A 41 -1.25 -31.79 34.06
N ALA A 42 -0.69 -32.25 32.94
CA ALA A 42 0.39 -31.56 32.23
C ALA A 42 -0.09 -30.24 31.62
N GLU A 43 -1.25 -30.21 30.96
CA GLU A 43 -1.86 -28.97 30.45
C GLU A 43 -2.08 -27.94 31.57
N ARG A 44 -2.60 -28.38 32.72
CA ARG A 44 -2.73 -27.51 33.92
C ARG A 44 -1.37 -26.99 34.40
N ARG A 45 -0.30 -27.81 34.35
CA ARG A 45 1.07 -27.38 34.68
C ARG A 45 1.59 -26.34 33.70
N LEU A 46 1.42 -26.55 32.39
CA LEU A 46 1.81 -25.61 31.34
C LEU A 46 1.13 -24.24 31.51
N HIS A 47 -0.15 -24.23 31.87
CA HIS A 47 -0.87 -22.99 32.24
C HIS A 47 -0.35 -22.36 33.54
N SER A 48 -0.02 -23.14 34.57
CA SER A 48 0.53 -22.59 35.83
C SER A 48 1.95 -22.04 35.72
N LEU A 49 2.69 -22.43 34.67
CA LEU A 49 4.02 -21.91 34.33
C LEU A 49 3.96 -20.72 33.35
N ASP A 50 2.76 -20.26 32.99
CA ASP A 50 2.49 -19.24 31.97
C ASP A 50 3.22 -19.50 30.64
N LEU A 51 3.36 -20.79 30.29
CA LEU A 51 4.23 -21.21 29.19
C LEU A 51 3.52 -21.18 27.81
N LEU A 52 2.20 -21.04 27.80
CA LEU A 52 1.38 -21.09 26.59
C LEU A 52 0.47 -19.86 26.49
N PRO A 53 0.73 -18.92 25.55
CA PRO A 53 -0.17 -17.79 25.31
C PRO A 53 -1.53 -18.25 24.78
N ALA A 54 -2.50 -17.32 24.70
CA ALA A 54 -3.80 -17.57 24.08
C ALA A 54 -3.67 -18.28 22.71
N ALA A 55 -4.58 -19.19 22.41
CA ALA A 55 -4.61 -19.87 21.11
C ALA A 55 -5.17 -18.93 20.06
N LEU A 56 -4.44 -18.76 18.97
CA LEU A 56 -4.84 -17.92 17.85
C LEU A 56 -5.83 -18.67 16.96
N SER A 57 -6.89 -17.98 16.56
CA SER A 57 -7.78 -18.35 15.46
C SER A 57 -7.56 -17.43 14.26
N GLU A 58 -8.26 -17.72 13.16
CA GLU A 58 -8.30 -16.84 11.98
C GLU A 58 -8.90 -15.45 12.26
N HIS A 59 -9.58 -15.24 13.39
CA HIS A 59 -10.14 -13.94 13.78
C HIS A 59 -9.16 -13.08 14.60
N ASP A 60 -8.10 -13.68 15.15
CA ASP A 60 -7.14 -13.00 16.04
C ASP A 60 -5.89 -12.49 15.28
N LEU A 61 -5.78 -12.79 13.99
CA LEU A 61 -4.57 -12.50 13.21
C LEU A 61 -4.45 -11.01 12.89
N ARG A 62 -3.34 -10.44 13.36
CA ARG A 62 -2.96 -9.03 13.19
C ARG A 62 -1.52 -8.93 12.75
N ASP A 63 -1.19 -7.86 12.06
CA ASP A 63 0.17 -7.57 11.63
C ASP A 63 1.03 -6.89 12.70
N GLU A 64 2.27 -6.55 12.36
CA GLU A 64 3.23 -5.93 13.27
C GLU A 64 2.85 -4.50 13.72
N HIS A 65 1.76 -3.95 13.17
CA HIS A 65 1.18 -2.64 13.52
C HIS A 65 -0.22 -2.77 14.13
N ASP A 66 -0.58 -3.95 14.66
CA ASP A 66 -1.89 -4.29 15.24
C ASP A 66 -3.07 -4.23 14.24
N ARG A 67 -2.80 -4.20 12.92
CA ARG A 67 -3.86 -4.12 11.90
C ARG A 67 -4.42 -5.52 11.59
N PRO A 68 -5.74 -5.70 11.49
CA PRO A 68 -6.34 -7.01 11.21
C PRO A 68 -5.99 -7.51 9.81
N ALA A 69 -5.81 -8.83 9.67
CA ALA A 69 -5.69 -9.47 8.36
C ALA A 69 -6.96 -9.30 7.51
N ASN A 70 -6.81 -9.25 6.18
CA ASN A 70 -7.91 -9.25 5.23
C ASN A 70 -8.65 -10.60 5.29
N PRO A 71 -9.91 -10.65 5.77
CA PRO A 71 -10.60 -11.91 6.06
C PRO A 71 -10.87 -12.73 4.79
N LEU A 72 -11.07 -12.08 3.64
CA LEU A 72 -11.34 -12.76 2.37
C LEU A 72 -10.10 -13.51 1.86
N VAL A 73 -8.94 -12.84 1.92
CA VAL A 73 -7.66 -13.42 1.48
C VAL A 73 -7.16 -14.45 2.51
N LEU A 74 -7.40 -14.22 3.80
CA LEU A 74 -7.09 -15.17 4.87
C LEU A 74 -7.87 -16.47 4.72
N ALA A 75 -9.20 -16.41 4.62
CA ALA A 75 -10.06 -17.58 4.43
C ALA A 75 -9.69 -18.37 3.15
N TRP A 76 -9.41 -17.66 2.06
CA TRP A 76 -8.89 -18.26 0.83
C TRP A 76 -7.53 -18.96 1.06
N ALA A 77 -6.57 -18.31 1.73
CA ALA A 77 -5.25 -18.89 1.97
C ALA A 77 -5.31 -20.15 2.85
N ILE A 78 -6.20 -20.17 3.84
CA ILE A 78 -6.48 -21.35 4.68
C ILE A 78 -7.06 -22.49 3.84
N ASP A 79 -8.02 -22.21 2.95
CA ASP A 79 -8.57 -23.20 2.02
C ASP A 79 -7.50 -23.76 1.06
N GLN A 80 -6.62 -22.92 0.51
CA GLN A 80 -5.52 -23.37 -0.35
C GLN A 80 -4.52 -24.26 0.41
N ALA A 81 -4.16 -23.91 1.64
CA ALA A 81 -3.31 -24.74 2.50
C ALA A 81 -3.96 -26.11 2.77
N ARG A 82 -5.25 -26.13 3.12
CA ARG A 82 -6.02 -27.38 3.32
C ARG A 82 -6.06 -28.24 2.05
N LYS A 83 -6.21 -27.64 0.86
CA LYS A 83 -6.20 -28.34 -0.44
C LYS A 83 -4.85 -28.97 -0.79
N ARG A 84 -3.74 -28.31 -0.46
CA ARG A 84 -2.38 -28.89 -0.57
C ARG A 84 -2.09 -29.97 0.47
N ARG A 85 -2.90 -30.05 1.53
CA ARG A 85 -2.73 -30.86 2.75
C ARG A 85 -1.60 -30.36 3.64
N ASP A 86 -1.29 -29.07 3.56
CA ASP A 86 -0.35 -28.39 4.46
C ASP A 86 -0.92 -28.36 5.88
N ARG A 87 -0.05 -28.41 6.88
CA ARG A 87 -0.40 -28.12 8.27
C ARG A 87 -0.63 -26.62 8.43
N VAL A 88 -1.88 -26.19 8.55
CA VAL A 88 -2.23 -24.81 8.94
C VAL A 88 -1.76 -24.57 10.37
N LEU A 89 -0.86 -23.60 10.55
CA LEU A 89 -0.31 -23.17 11.84
C LEU A 89 -0.47 -21.65 11.99
N PHE A 90 -1.22 -21.23 13.00
CA PHE A 90 -1.24 -19.86 13.49
C PHE A 90 -0.04 -19.68 14.43
N ALA A 91 0.81 -18.69 14.19
CA ALA A 91 2.10 -18.58 14.88
C ALA A 91 2.39 -17.15 15.37
N GLN A 92 3.07 -17.04 16.51
CA GLN A 92 3.44 -15.77 17.14
C GLN A 92 4.80 -15.88 17.82
N ILE A 93 5.45 -14.73 18.02
CA ILE A 93 6.62 -14.62 18.90
C ILE A 93 6.11 -14.10 20.24
N ASP A 94 6.49 -14.78 21.31
CA ASP A 94 6.24 -14.36 22.68
C ASP A 94 7.56 -14.43 23.48
N SER A 95 7.52 -14.17 24.78
CA SER A 95 8.64 -14.38 25.70
C SER A 95 8.20 -15.23 26.89
N PHE A 96 9.05 -16.16 27.32
CA PHE A 96 8.83 -16.82 28.61
C PHE A 96 8.97 -15.83 29.77
N SER A 97 8.54 -16.24 30.97
CA SER A 97 8.70 -15.46 32.22
C SER A 97 10.13 -14.99 32.50
N ASN A 98 11.14 -15.76 32.06
CA ASN A 98 12.56 -15.41 32.16
C ASN A 98 13.08 -14.47 31.05
N GLY A 99 12.20 -13.92 30.23
CA GLY A 99 12.51 -12.99 29.14
C GLY A 99 13.12 -13.61 27.88
N ARG A 100 13.34 -14.93 27.81
CA ARG A 100 13.82 -15.57 26.58
C ARG A 100 12.70 -15.62 25.54
N PRO A 101 12.95 -15.18 24.29
CA PRO A 101 11.95 -15.23 23.23
C PRO A 101 11.63 -16.67 22.81
N VAL A 102 10.40 -16.89 22.37
CA VAL A 102 9.88 -18.20 21.98
C VAL A 102 8.92 -18.05 20.79
N LEU A 103 9.06 -18.94 19.80
CA LEU A 103 8.10 -19.08 18.71
C LEU A 103 6.99 -20.03 19.18
N HIS A 104 5.77 -19.52 19.36
CA HIS A 104 4.58 -20.35 19.58
C HIS A 104 3.84 -20.60 18.27
N ALA A 105 3.26 -21.80 18.14
CA ALA A 105 2.29 -22.09 17.09
C ALA A 105 1.15 -22.96 17.59
N ASN A 106 -0.04 -22.79 17.01
CA ASN A 106 -1.14 -23.72 17.18
C ASN A 106 -1.83 -24.05 15.85
N ASP A 107 -2.37 -25.27 15.73
CA ASP A 107 -3.21 -25.63 14.60
C ASP A 107 -4.69 -25.28 14.87
N ALA A 108 -5.53 -25.44 13.85
CA ALA A 108 -6.99 -25.26 13.95
C ALA A 108 -7.72 -26.38 14.72
N ARG A 109 -7.00 -27.35 15.34
CA ARG A 109 -7.55 -28.43 16.16
C ARG A 109 -7.10 -28.34 17.62
N GLY A 110 -6.38 -27.28 18.01
CA GLY A 110 -5.88 -27.05 19.36
C GLY A 110 -4.53 -27.69 19.69
N ALA A 111 -3.85 -28.34 18.74
CA ALA A 111 -2.48 -28.81 18.93
C ALA A 111 -1.54 -27.61 19.10
N ARG A 112 -0.74 -27.60 20.18
CA ARG A 112 0.18 -26.53 20.54
C ARG A 112 1.62 -26.96 20.30
N PHE A 113 2.43 -26.04 19.79
CA PHE A 113 3.86 -26.19 19.59
C PHE A 113 4.60 -24.97 20.13
N TRP A 114 5.84 -25.15 20.57
CA TRP A 114 6.74 -24.04 20.87
C TRP A 114 8.21 -24.38 20.58
N VAL A 115 8.97 -23.37 20.20
CA VAL A 115 10.41 -23.46 19.93
C VAL A 115 11.10 -22.27 20.59
N PRO A 116 11.86 -22.48 21.68
CA PRO A 116 12.68 -21.44 22.28
C PRO A 116 13.65 -20.85 21.25
N LEU A 117 13.82 -19.53 21.25
CA LEU A 117 14.64 -18.81 20.30
C LEU A 117 15.92 -18.29 20.97
N PRO A 118 17.07 -18.28 20.27
CA PRO A 118 18.27 -17.60 20.75
C PRO A 118 18.16 -16.06 20.63
N GLY A 119 17.14 -15.57 19.92
CA GLY A 119 16.88 -14.16 19.67
C GLY A 119 15.76 -14.00 18.62
N THR A 120 15.26 -12.77 18.46
CA THR A 120 14.12 -12.44 17.55
C THR A 120 14.55 -12.11 16.12
N GLY A 121 15.81 -12.36 15.73
CA GLY A 121 16.30 -12.13 14.38
C GLY A 121 15.72 -13.13 13.36
N SER A 122 15.54 -12.68 12.11
CA SER A 122 14.93 -13.48 11.03
C SER A 122 15.61 -14.85 10.82
N GLU A 123 16.93 -14.95 10.93
CA GLU A 123 17.63 -16.24 10.79
C GLU A 123 17.25 -17.24 11.91
N ALA A 124 17.13 -16.76 13.16
CA ALA A 124 16.73 -17.58 14.30
C ALA A 124 15.28 -18.07 14.16
N ILE A 125 14.38 -17.18 13.75
CA ILE A 125 12.98 -17.51 13.46
C ILE A 125 12.87 -18.52 12.31
N HIS A 126 13.64 -18.34 11.23
CA HIS A 126 13.64 -19.26 10.11
C HIS A 126 14.12 -20.66 10.53
N LYS A 127 15.22 -20.76 11.30
CA LYS A 127 15.72 -22.03 11.85
C LYS A 127 14.68 -22.70 12.76
N ALA A 128 13.98 -21.95 13.59
CA ALA A 128 12.91 -22.46 14.45
C ALA A 128 11.71 -22.98 13.65
N LEU A 129 11.31 -22.29 12.57
CA LEU A 129 10.25 -22.75 11.66
C LEU A 129 10.65 -24.01 10.88
N VAL A 130 11.92 -24.15 10.47
CA VAL A 130 12.45 -25.38 9.86
C VAL A 130 12.44 -26.54 10.85
N ALA A 131 12.89 -26.32 12.09
CA ALA A 131 12.82 -27.33 13.14
C ALA A 131 11.36 -27.76 13.42
N LEU A 132 10.43 -26.80 13.50
CA LEU A 132 9.00 -27.06 13.67
C LEU A 132 8.40 -27.83 12.48
N GLN A 133 8.78 -27.48 11.25
CA GLN A 133 8.35 -28.19 10.04
C GLN A 133 8.79 -29.66 10.07
N HIS A 134 10.06 -29.93 10.41
CA HIS A 134 10.57 -31.30 10.55
C HIS A 134 9.85 -32.06 11.67
N HIS A 135 9.58 -31.43 12.82
CA HIS A 135 8.84 -32.05 13.93
C HIS A 135 7.38 -32.40 13.56
N VAL A 136 6.74 -31.55 12.76
CA VAL A 136 5.37 -31.77 12.24
C VAL A 136 5.33 -32.84 11.12
N ASP A 137 6.48 -33.18 10.53
CA ASP A 137 6.68 -34.15 9.44
C ASP A 137 5.77 -33.92 8.21
N LYS A 138 5.39 -32.66 7.97
CA LYS A 138 4.55 -32.23 6.83
C LYS A 138 4.93 -30.82 6.38
N PRO A 139 4.62 -30.44 5.13
CA PRO A 139 4.62 -29.02 4.74
C PRO A 139 3.72 -28.22 5.69
N ILE A 140 4.17 -27.03 6.09
CA ILE A 140 3.45 -26.13 6.98
C ILE A 140 3.04 -24.85 6.24
N ALA A 141 1.82 -24.39 6.49
CA ALA A 141 1.32 -23.09 6.07
C ALA A 141 1.24 -22.19 7.32
N VAL A 142 2.13 -21.20 7.36
CA VAL A 142 2.36 -20.32 8.50
C VAL A 142 1.51 -19.06 8.34
N PHE A 143 0.65 -18.84 9.33
CA PHE A 143 -0.19 -17.66 9.49
C PHE A 143 0.35 -16.85 10.68
N PRO A 144 1.28 -15.92 10.42
CA PRO A 144 1.97 -15.20 11.50
C PRO A 144 1.08 -14.13 12.16
N HIS A 145 1.32 -13.83 13.43
CA HIS A 145 0.64 -12.79 14.20
C HIS A 145 1.65 -11.83 14.85
N GLY A 146 1.29 -10.55 14.92
CA GLY A 146 2.07 -9.50 15.56
C GLY A 146 3.47 -9.35 14.96
N ALA A 147 4.49 -9.27 15.82
CA ALA A 147 5.89 -9.11 15.42
C ALA A 147 6.41 -10.19 14.44
N LEU A 148 5.83 -11.40 14.45
CA LEU A 148 6.20 -12.46 13.52
C LEU A 148 5.85 -12.11 12.07
N VAL A 149 4.81 -11.29 11.83
CA VAL A 149 4.45 -10.84 10.48
C VAL A 149 5.61 -10.04 9.90
N GLY A 150 6.04 -8.97 10.57
CA GLY A 150 7.17 -8.14 10.15
C GLY A 150 8.46 -8.95 9.93
N ALA A 151 8.80 -9.84 10.88
CA ALA A 151 9.99 -10.68 10.77
C ALA A 151 9.97 -11.65 9.57
N THR A 152 8.79 -12.08 9.12
CA THR A 152 8.61 -13.01 7.99
C THR A 152 8.42 -12.31 6.65
N ARG A 153 8.15 -10.99 6.58
CA ARG A 153 7.93 -10.26 5.30
C ARG A 153 9.07 -10.37 4.28
N ALA A 154 10.31 -10.48 4.74
CA ALA A 154 11.49 -10.64 3.90
C ALA A 154 11.89 -12.11 3.64
N MET A 155 11.16 -13.09 4.21
CA MET A 155 11.45 -14.51 4.02
C MET A 155 10.78 -15.05 2.76
N ALA A 156 11.53 -15.83 1.97
CA ALA A 156 10.96 -16.59 0.87
C ALA A 156 10.24 -17.86 1.39
N SER A 157 9.05 -18.14 0.86
CA SER A 157 8.42 -19.45 1.03
C SER A 157 9.23 -20.54 0.32
N SER A 158 9.26 -21.73 0.90
CA SER A 158 9.89 -22.94 0.34
C SER A 158 8.86 -24.03 0.09
N GLN A 159 9.26 -25.15 -0.52
CA GLN A 159 8.36 -26.29 -0.77
C GLN A 159 7.66 -26.79 0.52
N ASN A 160 8.33 -26.69 1.68
CA ASN A 160 7.82 -27.21 2.95
C ASN A 160 7.32 -26.12 3.92
N ILE A 161 7.62 -24.83 3.67
CA ILE A 161 7.20 -23.72 4.54
C ILE A 161 6.60 -22.62 3.68
N GLN A 162 5.29 -22.42 3.80
CA GLN A 162 4.54 -21.40 3.07
C GLN A 162 4.11 -20.27 3.99
N PHE A 163 4.58 -19.05 3.73
CA PHE A 163 4.17 -17.86 4.48
C PHE A 163 2.90 -17.24 3.88
N CYS A 164 1.81 -17.19 4.63
CA CYS A 164 0.52 -16.68 4.16
C CYS A 164 0.40 -15.13 4.25
N LEU A 165 1.47 -14.43 3.91
CA LEU A 165 1.61 -12.97 3.96
C LEU A 165 0.64 -12.15 3.08
N PRO A 166 0.13 -12.62 1.93
CA PRO A 166 -0.81 -11.84 1.11
C PRO A 166 -2.12 -11.44 1.81
N ALA A 167 -2.43 -12.03 2.97
CA ALA A 167 -3.59 -11.65 3.77
C ALA A 167 -3.37 -10.38 4.61
N TYR A 168 -2.14 -9.92 4.82
CA TYR A 168 -1.85 -8.74 5.65
C TYR A 168 -1.67 -7.49 4.79
N GLN A 169 -2.01 -6.33 5.35
CA GLN A 169 -1.77 -5.05 4.69
C GLN A 169 -0.27 -4.90 4.39
N GLY A 170 0.04 -4.26 3.26
CA GLY A 170 1.41 -3.89 2.91
C GLY A 170 2.04 -2.97 3.96
N VAL A 171 3.37 -2.96 3.99
CA VAL A 171 4.17 -1.93 4.64
C VAL A 171 5.02 -1.25 3.56
N LEU A 172 5.35 0.02 3.75
CA LEU A 172 6.29 0.69 2.87
C LEU A 172 7.68 0.05 3.05
N PRO A 173 8.45 -0.15 1.97
CA PRO A 173 9.83 -0.58 2.11
C PRO A 173 10.62 0.49 2.88
N PRO A 174 11.62 0.11 3.70
CA PRO A 174 12.52 1.08 4.31
C PRO A 174 13.22 1.88 3.20
N LYS A 175 13.31 3.21 3.38
CA LYS A 175 13.89 4.09 2.36
C LYS A 175 15.36 3.77 2.13
N GLN A 176 15.69 3.39 0.90
CA GLN A 176 17.08 3.28 0.47
C GLN A 176 17.56 4.66 0.06
N HIS A 177 18.25 5.36 0.97
CA HIS A 177 19.02 6.57 0.67
C HIS A 177 20.25 6.25 -0.19
N ASN A 178 20.02 5.81 -1.43
CA ASN A 178 21.07 5.56 -2.43
C ASN A 178 21.53 6.88 -3.07
N ALA A 179 22.03 7.82 -2.26
CA ALA A 179 22.58 9.09 -2.73
C ALA A 179 23.71 8.90 -3.77
N GLU A 180 24.42 7.77 -3.68
CA GLU A 180 25.50 7.40 -4.60
C GLU A 180 25.01 7.01 -6.01
N ARG A 181 23.80 6.44 -6.15
CA ARG A 181 23.26 6.03 -7.47
C ARG A 181 22.85 7.21 -8.36
N SER A 182 22.53 8.37 -7.77
CA SER A 182 22.15 9.57 -8.52
C SER A 182 23.31 10.16 -9.33
N ALA A 183 24.56 9.89 -8.93
CA ALA A 183 25.74 10.52 -9.52
C ALA A 183 26.22 9.88 -10.84
N GLU A 184 25.89 8.60 -11.11
CA GLU A 184 26.38 7.87 -12.30
C GLU A 184 25.47 7.97 -13.52
N LEU A 185 24.19 8.36 -13.35
CA LEU A 185 23.26 8.51 -14.47
C LEU A 185 23.46 9.87 -15.15
N ALA A 186 23.94 9.84 -16.40
CA ALA A 186 24.10 11.04 -17.22
C ALA A 186 22.78 11.82 -17.31
N HIS A 187 22.76 13.04 -16.77
CA HIS A 187 21.58 13.91 -16.78
C HIS A 187 21.07 14.12 -18.20
N VAL A 188 19.78 13.88 -18.38
CA VAL A 188 19.13 13.91 -19.69
C VAL A 188 18.77 15.36 -20.05
N PRO A 189 19.36 15.97 -21.11
CA PRO A 189 19.26 17.42 -21.32
C PRO A 189 17.83 17.95 -21.51
N TRP A 190 16.93 17.16 -22.12
CA TRP A 190 15.54 17.58 -22.29
C TRP A 190 14.73 17.47 -20.98
N LEU A 191 15.05 16.55 -20.08
CA LEU A 191 14.43 16.51 -18.75
C LEU A 191 14.81 17.73 -17.91
N LYS A 192 16.04 18.26 -18.08
CA LYS A 192 16.42 19.54 -17.46
C LYS A 192 15.67 20.74 -18.05
N ARG A 193 15.33 20.70 -19.34
CA ARG A 193 14.43 21.71 -19.96
C ARG A 193 13.01 21.62 -19.41
N LEU A 194 12.43 20.42 -19.33
CA LEU A 194 11.10 20.18 -18.76
C LEU A 194 11.03 20.55 -17.27
N GLU A 195 12.06 20.21 -16.49
CA GLU A 195 12.21 20.63 -15.09
C GLU A 195 12.19 22.16 -14.96
N ALA A 196 12.99 22.87 -15.76
CA ALA A 196 13.04 24.33 -15.74
C ALA A 196 11.71 24.98 -16.16
N GLU A 197 11.05 24.45 -17.20
CA GLU A 197 9.73 24.89 -17.65
C GLU A 197 8.68 24.73 -16.55
N SER A 198 8.59 23.55 -15.93
CA SER A 198 7.63 23.28 -14.86
C SER A 198 7.90 24.12 -13.61
N ILE A 199 9.17 24.31 -13.21
CA ILE A 199 9.53 25.18 -12.08
C ILE A 199 9.15 26.63 -12.36
N TYR A 200 9.35 27.11 -13.59
CA TYR A 200 8.94 28.45 -14.00
C TYR A 200 7.41 28.61 -13.93
N ILE A 201 6.64 27.66 -14.49
CA ILE A 201 5.17 27.64 -14.43
C ILE A 201 4.67 27.67 -12.97
N ILE A 202 5.28 26.86 -12.08
CA ILE A 202 4.93 26.82 -10.65
C ILE A 202 5.16 28.17 -9.99
N ARG A 203 6.30 28.83 -10.27
CA ARG A 203 6.64 30.14 -9.70
C ARG A 203 5.69 31.24 -10.16
N GLU A 204 5.41 31.34 -11.45
CA GLU A 204 4.43 32.31 -12.01
C GLU A 204 3.03 32.08 -11.40
N ALA A 205 2.60 30.83 -11.32
CA ALA A 205 1.29 30.47 -10.78
C ALA A 205 1.13 30.86 -9.31
N VAL A 206 2.16 30.66 -8.49
CA VAL A 206 2.13 30.98 -7.04
C VAL A 206 2.36 32.47 -6.78
N ALA A 207 3.19 33.15 -7.58
CA ALA A 207 3.42 34.60 -7.45
C ALA A 207 2.13 35.43 -7.69
N GLU A 208 1.24 34.92 -8.53
CA GLU A 208 -0.04 35.54 -8.88
C GLU A 208 -1.24 35.02 -8.05
N ALA A 209 -1.00 34.08 -7.12
CA ALA A 209 -2.03 33.48 -6.28
C ALA A 209 -2.20 34.19 -4.93
N LYS A 210 -3.43 34.22 -4.41
CA LYS A 210 -3.73 34.59 -3.01
C LYS A 210 -3.86 33.38 -2.11
N ASN A 211 -4.30 32.25 -2.67
CA ASN A 211 -4.53 31.00 -1.95
C ASN A 211 -4.28 29.80 -2.89
N PRO A 212 -3.01 29.50 -3.21
CA PRO A 212 -2.63 28.38 -4.06
C PRO A 212 -2.74 27.04 -3.34
N VAL A 213 -2.95 25.95 -4.08
CA VAL A 213 -2.96 24.57 -3.56
C VAL A 213 -2.40 23.57 -4.55
N LEU A 214 -1.77 22.49 -4.05
CA LEU A 214 -1.27 21.38 -4.86
C LEU A 214 -2.20 20.16 -4.74
N LEU A 215 -2.80 19.70 -5.84
CA LEU A 215 -3.58 18.46 -5.83
C LEU A 215 -2.64 17.24 -5.71
N TYR A 216 -2.62 16.61 -4.54
CA TYR A 216 -1.71 15.52 -4.23
C TYR A 216 -2.44 14.18 -4.12
N SER A 217 -2.23 13.31 -5.11
CA SER A 217 -2.88 11.99 -5.21
C SER A 217 -2.03 10.82 -4.75
N ALA A 218 -0.75 11.06 -4.43
CA ALA A 218 0.28 10.05 -4.15
C ALA A 218 0.51 9.02 -5.30
N GLY A 219 0.16 9.42 -6.53
CA GLY A 219 0.57 8.76 -7.75
C GLY A 219 1.78 9.47 -8.40
N LYS A 220 2.53 8.71 -9.22
CA LYS A 220 3.81 9.08 -9.83
C LYS A 220 3.89 10.52 -10.36
N ASP A 221 2.83 11.00 -11.03
CA ASP A 221 2.77 12.33 -11.63
C ASP A 221 2.64 13.43 -10.56
N SER A 222 1.85 13.19 -9.51
CA SER A 222 1.77 14.09 -8.36
C SER A 222 3.01 14.03 -7.47
N ASP A 223 3.76 12.92 -7.44
CA ASP A 223 5.04 12.81 -6.72
C ASP A 223 6.14 13.61 -7.44
N VAL A 224 6.22 13.51 -8.78
CA VAL A 224 7.08 14.39 -9.60
C VAL A 224 6.70 15.85 -9.45
N MET A 225 5.40 16.17 -9.47
CA MET A 225 4.93 17.54 -9.27
C MET A 225 5.30 18.09 -7.89
N LEU A 226 5.19 17.28 -6.83
CA LEU A 226 5.62 17.64 -5.48
C LEU A 226 7.14 17.89 -5.40
N HIS A 227 7.96 17.05 -6.05
CA HIS A 227 9.41 17.25 -6.14
C HIS A 227 9.77 18.57 -6.84
N LEU A 228 9.11 18.87 -7.97
CA LEU A 228 9.29 20.12 -8.71
C LEU A 228 8.85 21.35 -7.88
N VAL A 229 7.75 21.25 -7.13
CA VAL A 229 7.31 22.31 -6.20
C VAL A 229 8.34 22.53 -5.09
N ARG A 230 8.89 21.47 -4.48
CA ARG A 230 9.98 21.59 -3.48
C ARG A 230 11.23 22.25 -4.09
N LYS A 231 11.62 21.90 -5.31
CA LYS A 231 12.72 22.58 -6.03
C LYS A 231 12.42 24.04 -6.36
N ALA A 232 11.18 24.39 -6.67
CA ALA A 232 10.79 25.74 -7.04
C ALA A 232 10.97 26.74 -5.87
N PHE A 233 10.79 26.29 -4.62
CA PHE A 233 10.86 27.14 -3.42
C PHE A 233 12.06 26.89 -2.51
N TYR A 234 12.92 25.92 -2.84
CA TYR A 234 14.16 25.64 -2.10
C TYR A 234 15.00 26.92 -1.86
N PRO A 235 15.54 27.15 -0.65
CA PRO A 235 15.60 26.25 0.50
C PRO A 235 14.36 26.25 1.41
N SER A 236 13.36 27.09 1.14
CA SER A 236 12.15 27.21 1.97
C SER A 236 11.15 26.09 1.72
N THR A 237 10.33 25.78 2.72
CA THR A 237 9.10 25.00 2.52
C THR A 237 8.19 25.74 1.52
N PRO A 238 7.61 25.05 0.52
CA PRO A 238 6.69 25.67 -0.43
C PRO A 238 5.50 26.38 0.26
N PRO A 239 5.12 27.60 -0.16
CA PRO A 239 4.08 28.40 0.51
C PRO A 239 2.65 28.01 0.05
N LEU A 240 2.33 26.72 0.07
CA LEU A 240 1.03 26.18 -0.32
C LEU A 240 0.77 24.80 0.33
N PRO A 241 -0.49 24.47 0.70
CA PRO A 241 -0.85 23.14 1.17
C PRO A 241 -0.95 22.12 0.03
N LEU A 242 -0.90 20.85 0.41
CA LEU A 242 -1.33 19.70 -0.39
C LEU A 242 -2.83 19.48 -0.16
N LEU A 243 -3.59 19.13 -1.20
CA LEU A 243 -4.99 18.72 -1.09
C LEU A 243 -5.21 17.32 -1.66
N HIS A 244 -5.74 16.43 -0.84
CA HIS A 244 -6.16 15.09 -1.22
C HIS A 244 -7.68 14.93 -1.12
N ILE A 245 -8.33 14.66 -2.26
CA ILE A 245 -9.75 14.29 -2.27
C ILE A 245 -9.86 12.79 -1.98
N ASP A 246 -10.22 12.48 -0.73
CA ASP A 246 -10.36 11.12 -0.26
C ASP A 246 -11.74 10.57 -0.60
N THR A 247 -11.72 9.46 -1.32
CA THR A 247 -12.92 8.76 -1.76
C THR A 247 -13.31 7.65 -0.80
N LEU A 248 -12.54 7.41 0.29
CA LEU A 248 -12.67 6.28 1.22
C LEU A 248 -12.60 4.90 0.54
N TRP A 249 -11.96 4.85 -0.62
CA TRP A 249 -11.91 3.68 -1.52
C TRP A 249 -10.56 3.55 -2.26
N LYS A 250 -9.51 4.28 -1.83
CA LYS A 250 -8.15 4.08 -2.35
C LYS A 250 -7.56 2.77 -1.84
N PHE A 251 -6.44 2.38 -2.44
CA PHE A 251 -5.60 1.29 -1.95
C PHE A 251 -5.01 1.60 -0.57
N GLN A 252 -4.91 0.60 0.30
CA GLN A 252 -4.28 0.71 1.61
C GLN A 252 -2.78 1.04 1.51
N GLU A 253 -2.06 0.45 0.55
CA GLU A 253 -0.63 0.76 0.28
C GLU A 253 -0.45 2.23 -0.21
N LEU A 254 -1.48 2.83 -0.81
CA LEU A 254 -1.45 4.24 -1.28
C LEU A 254 -1.70 5.24 -0.15
N TYR A 255 -2.56 4.92 0.83
CA TYR A 255 -2.75 5.78 2.01
C TYR A 255 -1.45 5.88 2.83
N LEU A 256 -0.81 4.74 3.12
CA LEU A 256 0.48 4.71 3.82
C LEU A 256 1.54 5.56 3.11
N PHE A 257 1.63 5.42 1.77
CA PHE A 257 2.59 6.17 0.97
C PHE A 257 2.33 7.68 0.97
N ARG A 258 1.06 8.08 0.79
CA ARG A 258 0.61 9.50 0.86
C ARG A 258 1.05 10.14 2.17
N ASP A 259 0.80 9.47 3.30
CA ASP A 259 1.00 10.04 4.62
C ASP A 259 2.49 10.19 4.96
N SER A 260 3.33 9.21 4.59
CA SER A 260 4.79 9.31 4.68
C SER A 260 5.33 10.49 3.87
N VAL A 261 4.99 10.58 2.58
CA VAL A 261 5.51 11.62 1.69
C VAL A 261 5.03 13.02 2.10
N ALA A 262 3.78 13.15 2.55
CA ALA A 262 3.28 14.42 3.08
C ALA A 262 4.05 14.86 4.32
N GLN A 263 4.23 13.98 5.31
CA GLN A 263 5.00 14.29 6.54
C GLN A 263 6.43 14.73 6.22
N GLU A 264 7.11 14.07 5.29
CA GLU A 264 8.48 14.40 4.87
C GLU A 264 8.60 15.68 4.02
N SER A 265 7.52 16.06 3.33
CA SER A 265 7.52 17.26 2.49
C SER A 265 7.61 18.55 3.31
N GLY A 266 7.20 18.50 4.59
CA GLY A 266 7.04 19.67 5.46
C GLY A 266 5.82 20.54 5.12
N MET A 267 5.01 20.14 4.14
CA MET A 267 3.80 20.84 3.70
C MET A 267 2.57 20.29 4.41
N GLU A 268 1.58 21.15 4.68
CA GLU A 268 0.30 20.73 5.26
C GLU A 268 -0.49 19.85 4.27
N LEU A 269 -0.97 18.69 4.71
CA LEU A 269 -1.86 17.82 3.93
C LEU A 269 -3.31 17.99 4.36
N LEU A 270 -4.08 18.72 3.55
CA LEU A 270 -5.52 18.83 3.68
C LEU A 270 -6.18 17.60 3.05
N VAL A 271 -6.87 16.81 3.87
CA VAL A 271 -7.68 15.68 3.40
C VAL A 271 -9.15 16.08 3.41
N TYR A 272 -9.82 15.97 2.25
CA TYR A 272 -11.25 16.28 2.14
C TYR A 272 -12.04 15.08 1.64
N THR A 273 -13.09 14.71 2.40
CA THR A 273 -14.07 13.69 2.05
C THR A 273 -15.43 14.36 1.87
N ASN A 274 -16.13 14.11 0.75
CA ASN A 274 -17.46 14.69 0.53
C ASN A 274 -18.47 14.18 1.59
N PRO A 275 -19.06 15.05 2.43
CA PRO A 275 -20.01 14.61 3.46
C PRO A 275 -21.23 13.87 2.90
N GLN A 276 -21.67 14.23 1.67
CA GLN A 276 -22.78 13.55 1.00
C GLN A 276 -22.43 12.10 0.60
N ALA A 277 -21.15 11.81 0.34
CA ALA A 277 -20.71 10.46 0.05
C ALA A 277 -20.77 9.56 1.29
N LEU A 278 -20.45 10.12 2.46
CA LEU A 278 -20.56 9.48 3.76
C LEU A 278 -22.02 9.20 4.11
N GLU A 279 -22.86 10.23 4.10
CA GLU A 279 -24.30 10.18 4.42
C GLU A 279 -25.05 9.13 3.58
N LYS A 280 -24.74 9.02 2.29
CA LYS A 280 -25.37 8.08 1.36
C LYS A 280 -24.61 6.77 1.18
N HIS A 281 -23.56 6.51 1.97
CA HIS A 281 -22.69 5.32 1.88
C HIS A 281 -22.21 5.00 0.44
N ILE A 282 -21.86 6.03 -0.32
CA ILE A 282 -21.52 5.93 -1.75
C ILE A 282 -20.26 5.08 -1.95
N ASN A 283 -20.41 4.00 -2.70
CA ASN A 283 -19.35 3.01 -2.90
C ASN A 283 -19.38 2.42 -4.32
N PRO A 284 -18.24 1.95 -4.85
CA PRO A 284 -18.13 1.51 -6.24
C PRO A 284 -18.81 0.17 -6.55
N PHE A 285 -19.22 -0.60 -5.54
CA PHE A 285 -19.93 -1.87 -5.75
C PHE A 285 -21.44 -1.66 -5.93
N ASP A 286 -22.09 -0.87 -5.06
CA ASP A 286 -23.53 -0.62 -5.12
C ASP A 286 -23.91 0.47 -6.16
N HIS A 287 -23.05 1.47 -6.35
CA HIS A 287 -23.36 2.66 -7.17
C HIS A 287 -22.65 2.67 -8.53
N GLY A 288 -21.85 1.64 -8.83
CA GLY A 288 -21.03 1.56 -10.04
C GLY A 288 -19.93 2.63 -10.10
N SER A 289 -19.19 2.63 -11.21
CA SER A 289 -17.99 3.49 -11.34
C SER A 289 -18.33 4.97 -11.50
N ALA A 290 -19.38 5.29 -12.27
CA ALA A 290 -19.74 6.65 -12.67
C ALA A 290 -20.27 7.48 -11.50
N LEU A 291 -21.35 7.04 -10.83
CA LEU A 291 -21.98 7.76 -9.73
C LEU A 291 -21.04 7.89 -8.53
N HIS A 292 -20.30 6.82 -8.19
CA HIS A 292 -19.26 6.87 -7.17
C HIS A 292 -18.21 7.94 -7.50
N THR A 293 -17.68 7.95 -8.73
CA THR A 293 -16.65 8.93 -9.14
C THR A 293 -17.19 10.35 -9.14
N GLN A 294 -18.40 10.58 -9.65
CA GLN A 294 -19.03 11.89 -9.69
C GLN A 294 -19.18 12.48 -8.27
N ILE A 295 -19.78 11.74 -7.33
CA ILE A 295 -20.03 12.25 -5.98
C ILE A 295 -18.72 12.32 -5.18
N THR A 296 -17.89 11.29 -5.19
CA THR A 296 -16.70 11.23 -4.31
C THR A 296 -15.52 12.07 -4.83
N LYS A 297 -15.39 12.25 -6.15
CA LYS A 297 -14.29 13.04 -6.74
C LYS A 297 -14.74 14.36 -7.33
N THR A 298 -15.67 14.40 -8.28
CA THR A 298 -16.03 15.66 -8.97
C THR A 298 -16.64 16.66 -8.00
N GLU A 299 -17.73 16.27 -7.33
CA GLU A 299 -18.39 17.13 -6.35
C GLU A 299 -17.59 17.24 -5.04
N GLY A 300 -16.80 16.21 -4.69
CA GLY A 300 -15.83 16.28 -3.60
C GLY A 300 -14.77 17.38 -3.82
N LEU A 301 -14.17 17.43 -5.02
CA LEU A 301 -13.19 18.45 -5.39
C LEU A 301 -13.80 19.85 -5.39
N LYS A 302 -14.92 20.07 -6.10
CA LYS A 302 -15.60 21.37 -6.13
C LYS A 302 -15.85 21.92 -4.73
N ARG A 303 -16.48 21.11 -3.87
CA ARG A 303 -16.81 21.52 -2.50
C ARG A 303 -15.57 21.78 -1.66
N ALA A 304 -14.47 21.05 -1.86
CA ALA A 304 -13.20 21.36 -1.21
C ALA A 304 -12.63 22.71 -1.66
N LEU A 305 -12.62 22.97 -2.97
CA LEU A 305 -12.12 24.23 -3.54
C LEU A 305 -12.94 25.44 -3.08
N ASP A 306 -14.27 25.31 -3.01
CA ASP A 306 -15.17 26.34 -2.47
C ASP A 306 -14.99 26.55 -0.96
N HIS A 307 -14.85 25.45 -0.20
CA HIS A 307 -14.69 25.48 1.25
C HIS A 307 -13.41 26.20 1.69
N TYR A 308 -12.28 25.82 1.09
CA TYR A 308 -10.98 26.43 1.37
C TYR A 308 -10.72 27.71 0.58
N ARG A 309 -11.55 28.03 -0.43
CA ARG A 309 -11.46 29.23 -1.30
C ARG A 309 -10.13 29.33 -2.06
N PHE A 310 -9.70 28.23 -2.68
CA PHE A 310 -8.47 28.20 -3.48
C PHE A 310 -8.65 28.91 -4.83
N ASP A 311 -7.74 29.81 -5.18
CA ASP A 311 -7.79 30.60 -6.42
C ASP A 311 -6.82 30.06 -7.50
N VAL A 312 -5.74 29.38 -7.11
CA VAL A 312 -4.82 28.67 -8.01
C VAL A 312 -4.68 27.22 -7.56
N VAL A 313 -4.92 26.28 -8.47
CA VAL A 313 -4.91 24.84 -8.18
C VAL A 313 -3.94 24.14 -9.12
N LEU A 314 -2.81 23.68 -8.59
CA LEU A 314 -1.78 22.96 -9.33
C LEU A 314 -2.17 21.48 -9.47
N GLY A 315 -2.17 20.97 -10.70
CA GLY A 315 -2.55 19.58 -11.02
C GLY A 315 -1.51 18.86 -11.89
N GLY A 316 -1.26 17.59 -11.59
CA GLY A 316 -0.27 16.76 -12.29
C GLY A 316 -0.74 16.20 -13.64
N ALA A 317 -1.69 16.85 -14.31
CA ALA A 317 -2.28 16.35 -15.56
C ALA A 317 -1.33 16.57 -16.75
N ARG A 318 -1.15 15.52 -17.56
CA ARG A 318 -0.39 15.56 -18.83
C ARG A 318 -1.28 15.51 -20.06
N ARG A 319 -0.78 16.03 -21.19
CA ARG A 319 -1.48 16.04 -22.50
C ARG A 319 -1.48 14.69 -23.21
N ASP A 320 -0.48 13.83 -22.96
CA ASP A 320 -0.35 12.49 -23.55
C ASP A 320 -1.21 11.42 -22.83
N GLU A 321 -1.61 11.67 -21.57
CA GLU A 321 -2.30 10.70 -20.72
C GLU A 321 -3.66 10.25 -21.30
N GLU A 322 -4.42 11.17 -21.91
CA GLU A 322 -5.76 10.93 -22.47
C GLU A 322 -6.16 12.02 -23.49
N LYS A 323 -6.94 11.65 -24.53
CA LYS A 323 -7.26 12.48 -25.70
C LYS A 323 -7.94 13.81 -25.37
N SER A 324 -8.85 13.88 -24.40
CA SER A 324 -9.55 15.14 -24.04
C SER A 324 -8.61 16.23 -23.50
N ARG A 325 -7.41 15.84 -23.05
CA ARG A 325 -6.38 16.74 -22.52
C ARG A 325 -5.42 17.29 -23.55
N ALA A 326 -5.40 16.77 -24.78
CA ALA A 326 -4.56 17.30 -25.86
C ALA A 326 -4.83 18.79 -26.16
N LYS A 327 -6.03 19.29 -25.81
CA LYS A 327 -6.45 20.70 -25.92
C LYS A 327 -6.35 21.49 -24.61
N GLU A 328 -5.79 20.93 -23.55
CA GLU A 328 -5.63 21.63 -22.26
C GLU A 328 -4.52 22.69 -22.33
N ARG A 329 -4.81 23.88 -21.83
CA ARG A 329 -3.85 24.97 -21.60
C ARG A 329 -3.09 24.72 -20.29
N ILE A 330 -1.88 25.25 -20.17
CA ILE A 330 -1.12 25.19 -18.91
C ILE A 330 -1.87 25.97 -17.83
N PHE A 331 -2.42 27.15 -18.15
CA PHE A 331 -3.32 27.95 -17.30
C PHE A 331 -4.75 27.83 -17.83
N SER A 332 -5.59 27.08 -17.13
CA SER A 332 -6.97 26.74 -17.49
C SER A 332 -7.94 27.45 -16.53
N PRO A 333 -8.41 28.68 -16.85
CA PRO A 333 -9.31 29.45 -16.00
C PRO A 333 -10.69 28.80 -15.90
N ARG A 334 -11.28 28.87 -14.70
CA ARG A 334 -12.58 28.29 -14.33
C ARG A 334 -13.48 29.34 -13.68
N PRO A 335 -14.76 29.43 -14.08
CA PRO A 335 -15.76 30.24 -13.41
C PRO A 335 -16.11 29.65 -12.02
N ALA A 336 -16.92 30.37 -11.24
CA ALA A 336 -17.42 29.91 -9.94
C ALA A 336 -18.16 28.56 -9.98
N SER A 337 -18.68 28.15 -11.14
CA SER A 337 -19.29 26.82 -11.32
C SER A 337 -18.26 25.68 -11.54
N HIS A 338 -16.96 25.98 -11.53
CA HIS A 338 -15.81 25.10 -11.83
C HIS A 338 -15.77 24.44 -13.22
N HIS A 339 -16.76 24.68 -14.07
CA HIS A 339 -16.87 24.06 -15.39
C HIS A 339 -15.76 24.52 -16.35
N TRP A 340 -15.32 23.66 -17.26
CA TRP A 340 -14.35 24.03 -18.29
C TRP A 340 -15.06 24.62 -19.52
N ASP A 341 -14.77 25.88 -19.84
CA ASP A 341 -15.24 26.56 -21.05
C ASP A 341 -14.08 26.75 -22.05
N PRO A 342 -14.14 26.17 -23.27
CA PRO A 342 -13.14 26.39 -24.31
C PRO A 342 -13.02 27.85 -24.78
N GLN A 343 -14.08 28.66 -24.72
CA GLN A 343 -14.04 30.06 -25.20
C GLN A 343 -13.33 31.00 -24.20
N ALA A 344 -13.41 30.70 -22.90
CA ALA A 344 -12.68 31.41 -21.85
C ALA A 344 -11.16 31.09 -21.81
N GLN A 345 -10.68 30.11 -22.58
CA GLN A 345 -9.26 29.71 -22.58
C GLN A 345 -8.39 30.76 -23.28
N ARG A 346 -7.25 31.09 -22.66
CA ARG A 346 -6.38 32.18 -23.12
C ARG A 346 -5.29 31.64 -24.05
N PRO A 347 -4.83 32.43 -25.05
CA PRO A 347 -3.59 32.11 -25.77
C PRO A 347 -2.39 32.11 -24.83
N GLU A 348 -1.53 31.10 -24.96
CA GLU A 348 -0.27 30.97 -24.23
C GLU A 348 0.85 31.19 -25.24
N LEU A 349 1.51 32.35 -25.17
CA LEU A 349 2.57 32.73 -26.10
C LEU A 349 3.91 32.68 -25.37
N TRP A 350 4.90 31.99 -25.95
CA TRP A 350 6.19 31.68 -25.31
C TRP A 350 5.98 31.04 -23.93
N SER A 351 6.50 31.68 -22.88
CA SER A 351 6.28 31.33 -21.48
C SER A 351 5.57 32.49 -20.74
N LEU A 352 4.72 33.25 -21.42
CA LEU A 352 3.96 34.34 -20.81
C LEU A 352 2.53 33.88 -20.51
N TYR A 353 2.19 33.82 -19.23
CA TYR A 353 0.90 33.32 -18.76
C TYR A 353 0.02 34.47 -18.26
N ASN A 354 -1.23 34.52 -18.73
CA ASN A 354 -2.19 35.52 -18.27
C ASN A 354 -2.99 34.97 -17.07
N SER A 355 -2.49 35.26 -15.87
CA SER A 355 -3.05 34.91 -14.56
C SER A 355 -4.35 35.63 -14.18
N ARG A 356 -4.70 36.77 -14.81
CA ARG A 356 -5.70 37.72 -14.28
C ARG A 356 -7.04 37.06 -13.95
N GLN A 357 -7.45 37.09 -12.68
CA GLN A 357 -8.69 36.45 -12.20
C GLN A 357 -9.78 37.48 -11.93
N ALA A 358 -11.04 37.10 -12.19
CA ALA A 358 -12.19 37.82 -11.66
C ALA A 358 -12.58 37.27 -10.28
N SER A 359 -13.29 38.05 -9.46
CA SER A 359 -13.74 37.59 -8.14
C SER A 359 -14.61 36.34 -8.27
N GLY A 360 -14.29 35.30 -7.48
CA GLY A 360 -14.99 34.01 -7.53
C GLY A 360 -14.61 33.10 -8.71
N THR A 361 -13.59 33.45 -9.51
CA THR A 361 -12.96 32.53 -10.46
C THR A 361 -11.76 31.82 -9.81
N SER A 362 -11.31 30.73 -10.40
CA SER A 362 -10.05 30.05 -10.04
C SER A 362 -9.32 29.59 -11.30
N ILE A 363 -8.03 29.27 -11.22
CA ILE A 363 -7.25 28.73 -12.34
C ILE A 363 -6.77 27.33 -11.97
N ARG A 364 -6.91 26.36 -12.90
CA ARG A 364 -6.15 25.11 -12.86
C ARG A 364 -4.83 25.33 -13.59
N VAL A 365 -3.72 24.98 -12.95
CA VAL A 365 -2.38 25.08 -13.54
C VAL A 365 -1.80 23.68 -13.69
N PHE A 366 -1.27 23.36 -14.87
CA PHE A 366 -0.78 22.02 -15.20
C PHE A 366 0.71 22.04 -15.61
N PRO A 367 1.66 22.14 -14.65
CA PRO A 367 3.08 22.26 -14.94
C PRO A 367 3.67 21.08 -15.71
N LEU A 368 3.03 19.90 -15.64
CA LEU A 368 3.47 18.69 -16.31
C LEU A 368 2.91 18.52 -17.74
N SER A 369 2.16 19.49 -18.27
CA SER A 369 1.43 19.37 -19.55
C SER A 369 2.26 18.82 -20.73
N ASN A 370 3.55 19.17 -20.80
CA ASN A 370 4.47 18.82 -21.88
C ASN A 370 5.34 17.58 -21.62
N TRP A 371 5.17 16.92 -20.47
CA TRP A 371 5.88 15.69 -20.12
C TRP A 371 5.14 14.47 -20.70
N THR A 372 5.87 13.42 -21.06
CA THR A 372 5.28 12.10 -21.35
C THR A 372 5.36 11.17 -20.15
N GLU A 373 4.62 10.05 -20.16
CA GLU A 373 4.79 9.01 -19.13
C GLU A 373 6.24 8.50 -19.02
N LEU A 374 6.96 8.41 -20.16
CA LEU A 374 8.36 7.99 -20.17
C LEU A 374 9.28 9.05 -19.54
N ASP A 375 9.00 10.34 -19.72
CA ASP A 375 9.75 11.41 -19.08
C ASP A 375 9.53 11.41 -17.56
N ILE A 376 8.29 11.20 -17.10
CA ILE A 376 7.96 11.04 -15.68
C ILE A 376 8.79 9.92 -15.06
N TRP A 377 8.80 8.72 -15.66
CA TRP A 377 9.58 7.59 -15.13
C TRP A 377 11.10 7.81 -15.18
N ARG A 378 11.63 8.41 -16.26
CA ARG A 378 13.07 8.73 -16.35
C ARG A 378 13.48 9.80 -15.34
N TYR A 379 12.62 10.77 -15.05
CA TYR A 379 12.87 11.79 -14.04
C TYR A 379 12.78 11.22 -12.62
N ILE A 380 11.82 10.34 -12.35
CA ILE A 380 11.77 9.53 -11.12
C ILE A 380 13.08 8.76 -10.91
N GLN A 381 13.63 8.16 -11.98
CA GLN A 381 14.92 7.47 -11.93
C GLN A 381 16.10 8.43 -11.67
N GLN A 382 16.18 9.53 -12.44
CA GLN A 382 17.29 10.49 -12.38
C GLN A 382 17.38 11.20 -11.02
N GLU A 383 16.22 11.55 -10.45
CA GLU A 383 16.12 12.33 -9.22
C GLU A 383 15.87 11.45 -7.98
N ASN A 384 15.85 10.11 -8.14
CA ASN A 384 15.57 9.10 -7.12
C ASN A 384 14.32 9.44 -6.28
N ILE A 385 13.20 9.72 -6.96
CA ILE A 385 11.91 10.04 -6.35
C ILE A 385 11.23 8.75 -5.91
N ASP A 386 10.84 8.66 -4.63
CA ASP A 386 10.03 7.54 -4.15
C ASP A 386 8.65 7.54 -4.82
N VAL A 387 8.12 6.35 -5.11
CA VAL A 387 6.77 6.16 -5.66
C VAL A 387 6.05 5.00 -4.97
N ALA A 388 4.72 5.04 -4.96
CA ALA A 388 3.88 4.02 -4.34
C ALA A 388 4.27 2.59 -4.81
N PRO A 389 4.49 1.60 -3.91
CA PRO A 389 4.96 0.27 -4.31
C PRO A 389 3.97 -0.53 -5.19
N LEU A 390 2.74 -0.03 -5.37
CA LEU A 390 1.73 -0.48 -6.34
C LEU A 390 2.23 -0.38 -7.79
N TYR A 391 3.15 0.54 -8.09
CA TYR A 391 3.72 0.68 -9.44
C TYR A 391 4.67 -0.45 -9.83
N PHE A 392 5.18 -1.22 -8.86
CA PHE A 392 6.11 -2.33 -9.07
C PHE A 392 5.40 -3.68 -8.99
N ALA A 393 5.88 -4.63 -9.78
CA ALA A 393 5.41 -6.00 -9.79
C ALA A 393 5.58 -6.68 -8.42
N LYS A 394 4.49 -7.19 -7.84
CA LYS A 394 4.53 -8.06 -6.65
C LYS A 394 3.45 -9.14 -6.76
N PRO A 395 3.62 -10.33 -6.15
CA PRO A 395 2.53 -11.27 -5.94
C PRO A 395 1.43 -10.63 -5.09
N ARG A 396 0.23 -10.49 -5.65
CA ARG A 396 -0.93 -9.85 -5.00
C ARG A 396 -2.18 -10.73 -5.13
N PRO A 397 -3.10 -10.70 -4.14
CA PRO A 397 -4.39 -11.37 -4.25
C PRO A 397 -5.30 -10.61 -5.21
N VAL A 398 -5.76 -11.28 -6.25
CA VAL A 398 -6.60 -10.71 -7.31
C VAL A 398 -7.79 -11.61 -7.64
N VAL A 399 -8.83 -11.02 -8.23
CA VAL A 399 -9.90 -11.73 -8.93
C VAL A 399 -9.97 -11.29 -10.38
N MET A 400 -10.34 -12.23 -11.26
CA MET A 400 -10.48 -11.99 -12.68
C MET A 400 -11.91 -11.53 -12.98
N ARG A 401 -12.08 -10.26 -13.37
CA ARG A 401 -13.33 -9.73 -13.93
C ARG A 401 -13.17 -9.57 -15.44
N PRO A 402 -14.27 -9.59 -16.23
CA PRO A 402 -14.19 -9.58 -17.71
C PRO A 402 -13.33 -8.45 -18.32
N GLU A 403 -13.22 -7.32 -17.63
CA GLU A 403 -12.52 -6.12 -18.10
C GLU A 403 -11.26 -5.77 -17.27
N MET A 404 -11.01 -6.46 -16.15
CA MET A 404 -9.92 -6.10 -15.23
C MET A 404 -9.45 -7.23 -14.32
N ILE A 405 -8.15 -7.25 -14.05
CA ILE A 405 -7.58 -7.95 -12.91
C ILE A 405 -7.79 -7.03 -11.69
N MET A 406 -8.74 -7.36 -10.80
CA MET A 406 -9.04 -6.54 -9.62
C MET A 406 -8.29 -7.07 -8.40
N MET A 407 -7.52 -6.22 -7.72
CA MET A 407 -6.87 -6.59 -6.46
C MET A 407 -7.88 -6.62 -5.29
N VAL A 408 -7.77 -7.64 -4.46
CA VAL A 408 -8.53 -7.79 -3.20
C VAL A 408 -7.72 -7.11 -2.09
N ASP A 409 -7.77 -5.78 -2.07
CA ASP A 409 -6.92 -4.94 -1.22
C ASP A 409 -7.26 -5.08 0.28
N ASP A 410 -8.56 -5.01 0.64
CA ASP A 410 -9.04 -5.20 2.01
C ASP A 410 -10.46 -5.81 2.08
N GLY A 411 -10.98 -5.94 3.30
CA GLY A 411 -12.29 -6.52 3.61
C GLY A 411 -13.49 -5.72 3.11
N ARG A 412 -13.32 -4.51 2.53
CA ARG A 412 -14.41 -3.80 1.84
C ARG A 412 -14.76 -4.44 0.49
N CYS A 413 -13.91 -5.34 -0.02
CA CYS A 413 -14.09 -6.00 -1.30
C CYS A 413 -15.31 -6.92 -1.28
N ARG A 414 -16.18 -6.85 -2.29
CA ARG A 414 -17.27 -7.80 -2.48
C ARG A 414 -16.97 -8.72 -3.66
N LEU A 415 -16.84 -10.01 -3.35
CA LEU A 415 -16.69 -11.09 -4.33
C LEU A 415 -18.04 -11.44 -4.94
N LEU A 416 -18.08 -11.72 -6.24
CA LEU A 416 -19.22 -12.36 -6.90
C LEU A 416 -19.22 -13.88 -6.60
N PRO A 417 -20.36 -14.59 -6.72
CA PRO A 417 -20.45 -16.01 -6.32
C PRO A 417 -19.41 -16.95 -6.94
N ASP A 418 -19.01 -16.70 -8.19
CA ASP A 418 -18.04 -17.51 -8.93
C ASP A 418 -16.60 -16.95 -8.90
N GLU A 419 -16.37 -15.81 -8.23
CA GLU A 419 -15.05 -15.18 -8.17
C GLU A 419 -14.10 -15.93 -7.24
N LYS A 420 -13.02 -16.44 -7.82
CA LYS A 420 -11.94 -17.12 -7.09
C LYS A 420 -10.73 -16.20 -6.98
N ILE A 421 -10.33 -15.93 -5.74
CA ILE A 421 -9.06 -15.25 -5.45
C ILE A 421 -7.91 -16.10 -6.01
N GLN A 422 -6.93 -15.43 -6.61
CA GLN A 422 -5.72 -16.00 -7.17
C GLN A 422 -4.55 -15.09 -6.81
N ILE A 423 -3.36 -15.66 -6.61
CA ILE A 423 -2.14 -14.85 -6.57
C ILE A 423 -1.65 -14.65 -8.01
N ARG A 424 -1.34 -13.40 -8.34
CA ARG A 424 -0.69 -13.01 -9.60
C ARG A 424 0.39 -11.99 -9.33
N THR A 425 1.48 -12.07 -10.09
CA THR A 425 2.52 -11.04 -10.10
C THR A 425 2.03 -9.88 -10.96
N VAL A 426 1.58 -8.80 -10.31
CA VAL A 426 0.94 -7.67 -10.99
C VAL A 426 1.44 -6.34 -10.48
N ARG A 427 1.31 -5.31 -11.32
CA ARG A 427 1.54 -3.90 -11.00
C ARG A 427 0.40 -3.02 -11.51
N PHE A 428 0.38 -1.76 -11.08
CA PHE A 428 -0.57 -0.76 -11.55
C PHE A 428 0.16 0.36 -12.29
N ARG A 429 -0.36 0.77 -13.46
CA ARG A 429 0.23 1.84 -14.27
C ARG A 429 -0.37 3.23 -13.98
N SER A 430 -1.62 3.24 -13.52
CA SER A 430 -2.36 4.41 -13.04
C SER A 430 -3.11 4.04 -11.75
N LEU A 431 -3.26 4.97 -10.80
CA LEU A 431 -3.83 4.71 -9.47
C LEU A 431 -5.12 5.50 -9.20
N GLY A 432 -5.97 4.96 -8.33
CA GLY A 432 -7.25 5.57 -7.98
C GLY A 432 -7.99 4.77 -6.91
N CYS A 433 -9.33 4.70 -7.01
CA CYS A 433 -10.12 3.83 -6.14
C CYS A 433 -9.81 2.36 -6.51
N TYR A 434 -9.46 1.51 -5.53
CA TYR A 434 -8.93 0.17 -5.80
C TYR A 434 -9.91 -0.72 -6.60
N PRO A 435 -11.24 -0.75 -6.35
CA PRO A 435 -12.17 -1.61 -7.10
C PRO A 435 -12.40 -1.14 -8.55
N LEU A 436 -11.87 0.04 -8.90
CA LEU A 436 -11.99 0.67 -10.22
C LEU A 436 -10.62 0.82 -10.91
N THR A 437 -9.58 0.17 -10.37
CA THR A 437 -8.21 0.17 -10.92
C THR A 437 -7.82 -1.26 -11.28
N GLY A 438 -7.72 -1.56 -12.57
CA GLY A 438 -7.22 -2.86 -13.02
C GLY A 438 -5.71 -2.93 -12.89
N ALA A 439 -5.22 -4.04 -12.38
CA ALA A 439 -3.81 -4.40 -12.41
C ALA A 439 -3.43 -4.95 -13.81
N GLN A 440 -2.14 -4.93 -14.12
CA GLN A 440 -1.55 -5.65 -15.25
C GLN A 440 -0.52 -6.66 -14.75
N GLU A 441 -0.49 -7.85 -15.34
CA GLU A 441 0.61 -8.80 -15.14
C GLU A 441 1.92 -8.21 -15.66
N SER A 442 3.00 -8.37 -14.90
CA SER A 442 4.31 -7.78 -15.17
C SER A 442 5.34 -8.32 -14.18
N ASP A 443 6.60 -8.38 -14.61
CA ASP A 443 7.77 -8.67 -13.76
C ASP A 443 8.58 -7.41 -13.40
N ALA A 444 8.08 -6.21 -13.72
CA ALA A 444 8.79 -4.95 -13.50
C ALA A 444 8.83 -4.54 -12.01
N GLN A 445 9.81 -5.08 -11.28
CA GLN A 445 10.02 -4.86 -9.83
C GLN A 445 10.77 -3.55 -9.48
N THR A 446 11.31 -2.83 -10.47
CA THR A 446 12.12 -1.61 -10.26
C THR A 446 11.75 -0.52 -11.26
N VAL A 447 12.12 0.73 -10.97
CA VAL A 447 11.94 1.88 -11.89
C VAL A 447 12.56 1.61 -13.26
N GLN A 448 13.78 1.06 -13.29
CA GLN A 448 14.46 0.69 -14.54
C GLN A 448 13.67 -0.37 -15.31
N ALA A 449 13.14 -1.39 -14.65
CA ALA A 449 12.33 -2.42 -15.30
C ALA A 449 11.00 -1.85 -15.84
N VAL A 450 10.37 -0.90 -15.14
CA VAL A 450 9.17 -0.20 -15.62
C VAL A 450 9.49 0.63 -16.87
N ILE A 451 10.62 1.33 -16.90
CA ILE A 451 11.08 2.08 -18.10
C ILE A 451 11.29 1.14 -19.29
N GLN A 452 11.94 -0.01 -19.09
CA GLN A 452 12.14 -1.01 -20.15
C GLN A 452 10.82 -1.61 -20.66
N GLU A 453 9.86 -1.89 -19.77
CA GLU A 453 8.52 -2.35 -20.16
C GLU A 453 7.80 -1.29 -21.01
N LEU A 454 7.85 -0.02 -20.60
CA LEU A 454 7.20 1.08 -21.32
C LEU A 454 7.79 1.34 -22.70
N MET A 455 9.10 1.16 -22.89
CA MET A 455 9.74 1.30 -24.20
C MET A 455 9.22 0.29 -25.26
N HIS A 456 8.56 -0.78 -24.83
CA HIS A 456 8.00 -1.83 -25.69
C HIS A 456 6.46 -1.87 -25.67
N ASN A 457 5.78 -0.97 -24.96
CA ASN A 457 4.33 -1.02 -24.72
C ASN A 457 3.59 0.15 -25.40
N SER A 458 2.75 -0.16 -26.39
CA SER A 458 1.96 0.81 -27.15
C SER A 458 0.59 1.15 -26.55
N ARG A 459 0.19 0.54 -25.42
CA ARG A 459 -1.10 0.82 -24.76
C ARG A 459 -1.05 2.13 -23.99
N SER A 460 -2.18 2.84 -23.93
CA SER A 460 -2.37 4.02 -23.06
C SER A 460 -2.16 3.66 -21.59
N GLU A 461 -1.62 4.59 -20.80
CA GLU A 461 -1.46 4.47 -19.36
C GLU A 461 -2.75 4.02 -18.65
N ARG A 462 -3.88 4.62 -19.05
CA ARG A 462 -5.16 4.51 -18.34
C ARG A 462 -5.99 3.31 -18.77
N HIS A 463 -5.49 2.45 -19.66
CA HIS A 463 -6.31 1.40 -20.30
C HIS A 463 -6.95 0.39 -19.33
N THR A 464 -6.46 0.26 -18.09
CA THR A 464 -7.04 -0.61 -17.05
C THR A 464 -8.00 0.11 -16.09
N ARG A 465 -8.33 1.39 -16.33
CA ARG A 465 -9.23 2.19 -15.49
C ARG A 465 -10.68 1.96 -15.92
N LYS A 466 -11.46 1.22 -15.14
CA LYS A 466 -12.87 0.92 -15.45
C LYS A 466 -13.75 2.16 -15.69
N ILE A 467 -13.47 3.25 -14.97
CA ILE A 467 -14.14 4.55 -15.17
C ILE A 467 -13.97 5.15 -16.58
N ASP A 468 -13.01 4.65 -17.36
CA ASP A 468 -12.66 5.16 -18.69
C ASP A 468 -13.12 4.17 -19.80
N THR A 469 -13.44 2.92 -19.46
CA THR A 469 -14.12 1.95 -20.35
C THR A 469 -15.64 2.07 -20.32
N ASP A 470 -16.23 2.35 -19.15
CA ASP A 470 -17.69 2.41 -18.95
C ASP A 470 -18.41 3.53 -19.75
N ASN A 471 -17.68 4.49 -20.33
CA ASN A 471 -18.21 5.49 -21.27
C ASN A 471 -17.08 6.15 -22.08
N ILE A 472 -17.10 6.01 -23.40
CA ILE A 472 -16.08 6.53 -24.34
C ILE A 472 -16.00 8.07 -24.31
N ASP A 473 -17.13 8.76 -24.18
CA ASP A 473 -17.19 10.23 -24.05
C ASP A 473 -16.98 10.73 -22.60
N SER A 474 -16.70 9.84 -21.64
CA SER A 474 -16.77 10.22 -20.23
C SER A 474 -15.77 11.29 -19.82
N MET A 475 -14.57 11.35 -20.41
CA MET A 475 -13.53 12.25 -19.93
C MET A 475 -13.72 13.70 -20.39
N GLU A 476 -14.15 13.94 -21.64
CA GLU A 476 -14.56 15.28 -22.08
C GLU A 476 -15.74 15.80 -21.25
N LYS A 477 -16.73 14.94 -20.97
CA LYS A 477 -17.88 15.29 -20.11
C LYS A 477 -17.44 15.62 -18.69
N LYS A 478 -16.67 14.74 -18.04
CA LYS A 478 -16.08 14.96 -16.70
C LYS A 478 -15.26 16.26 -16.63
N LYS A 479 -14.46 16.56 -17.67
CA LYS A 479 -13.69 17.81 -17.78
C LYS A 479 -14.61 19.04 -17.82
N ARG A 480 -15.65 19.04 -18.65
CA ARG A 480 -16.66 20.11 -18.67
C ARG A 480 -17.34 20.25 -17.31
N GLU A 481 -17.65 19.14 -16.64
CA GLU A 481 -18.24 19.08 -15.30
C GLU A 481 -17.29 19.46 -14.15
N GLY A 482 -16.01 19.77 -14.40
CA GLY A 482 -15.05 20.23 -13.38
C GLY A 482 -14.28 19.13 -12.64
N TYR A 483 -14.09 17.94 -13.23
CA TYR A 483 -13.33 16.82 -12.68
C TYR A 483 -11.80 17.04 -12.62
N PHE A 484 -11.31 18.11 -13.27
CA PHE A 484 -9.91 18.56 -13.28
C PHE A 484 -9.84 20.00 -12.79
#